data_AF-L0GTW4-F1
#
_entry.id   AF-L0GTW4-F1
#
_cell.length_a   1.000
_cell.length_b   1.000
_cell.length_c   1.000
_cell.angle_alpha   90.00
_cell.angle_beta   90.00
_cell.angle_gamma   90.00
#
_symmetry.space_group_name_H-M   'P 1'
#
loop_
_entity.id
_entity.type
_entity.pdbx_description
1 polymer ?
#
loop_
_entity_poly.entity_id
_entity_poly.type
_entity_poly.pdbx_seq_one_letter_code
_entity_poly.pdbx_strand_id
1 'polypeptide(L)'
;MPLVNMSDLLTHARRHRYAVAALDVVSLDFLEGVIAAAEACRAPVIVSLAESHFEHYDFELLMAAVVAACRRSSAPLAIHLDHGASLESAVRGIRLGCNGVMVDGSQLGYDDNAATTRAVTEMAHACGVAVEGELGYVPGEEGEDAERHPGELIYTTPEEATAFVDTTGVDCLAVSIGTLHGRLRGEPQLDFERLAAIAEATPVPLVIHGGTGLSDELFERLIASGVAKINYYTALADAAARAIRTAAATDPRAGYTRLTHQVRDAVRDEAERVIRLFGSADRADELLAHCRPWCEVEHVILFNANGDADAVEAMKATGRDLLGAIPGVREAATGSAVTADARYRHCWLVRFCGEPVIDAYKYHPDHQAFADERFRPIAADRVTIDFELD
;
A
#
# COMPACT_ATOMS: atom_id res chain seq x y z
N MET A 1 -10.50 -9.08 11.73
CA MET A 1 -9.75 -7.85 11.46
C MET A 1 -8.28 -8.02 11.79
N PRO A 2 -7.40 -7.79 10.82
CA PRO A 2 -6.04 -7.41 11.17
C PRO A 2 -5.45 -6.32 10.25
N LEU A 3 -6.26 -5.71 9.37
CA LEU A 3 -5.81 -4.59 8.56
C LEU A 3 -5.68 -3.36 9.46
N VAL A 4 -4.51 -2.71 9.45
CA VAL A 4 -4.17 -1.62 10.38
C VAL A 4 -3.64 -0.41 9.63
N ASN A 5 -3.73 0.77 10.25
CA ASN A 5 -3.18 2.00 9.67
C ASN A 5 -1.66 1.91 9.52
N MET A 6 -1.14 2.13 8.30
CA MET A 6 0.30 1.99 8.02
C MET A 6 1.16 3.00 8.79
N SER A 7 0.68 4.24 8.96
CA SER A 7 1.42 5.31 9.68
C SER A 7 1.59 4.95 11.16
N ASP A 8 0.54 4.42 11.80
CA ASP A 8 0.61 3.92 13.18
C ASP A 8 1.56 2.71 13.31
N LEU A 9 1.49 1.78 12.36
CA LEU A 9 2.35 0.59 12.31
C LEU A 9 3.84 0.97 12.20
N LEU A 10 4.20 1.92 11.34
CA LEU A 10 5.59 2.38 11.19
C LEU A 10 6.06 3.26 12.36
N THR A 11 5.16 4.06 12.92
CA THR A 11 5.43 4.82 14.14
C THR A 11 5.74 3.88 15.31
N HIS A 12 4.99 2.78 15.45
CA HIS A 12 5.26 1.74 16.42
C HIS A 12 6.63 1.08 16.17
N ALA A 13 6.95 0.74 14.92
CA ALA A 13 8.25 0.17 14.55
C ALA A 13 9.43 1.08 14.94
N ARG A 14 9.37 2.38 14.57
CA ARG A 14 10.38 3.38 14.94
C ARG A 14 10.55 3.49 16.46
N ARG A 15 9.45 3.56 17.22
CA ARG A 15 9.48 3.69 18.68
C ARG A 15 10.08 2.46 19.38
N HIS A 16 9.80 1.26 18.86
CA HIS A 16 10.22 0.00 19.47
C HIS A 16 11.52 -0.56 18.86
N ARG A 17 12.16 0.20 17.94
CA ARG A 17 13.46 -0.08 17.30
C ARG A 17 13.50 -1.44 16.60
N TYR A 18 12.52 -1.68 15.75
CA TYR A 18 12.51 -2.79 14.79
C TYR A 18 12.08 -2.25 13.42
N ALA A 19 12.26 -3.04 12.36
CA ALA A 19 11.73 -2.70 11.04
C ALA A 19 10.59 -3.64 10.62
N VAL A 20 9.60 -3.08 9.92
CA VAL A 20 8.56 -3.85 9.26
C VAL A 20 9.06 -4.25 7.89
N ALA A 21 8.94 -5.54 7.57
CA ALA A 21 9.21 -6.04 6.23
C ALA A 21 8.08 -5.59 5.29
N ALA A 22 8.44 -4.85 4.23
CA ALA A 22 7.56 -4.58 3.10
C ALA A 22 7.86 -5.60 2.01
N LEU A 23 6.98 -6.60 1.90
CA LEU A 23 7.20 -7.78 1.09
C LEU A 23 6.34 -7.69 -0.17
N ASP A 24 7.01 -7.62 -1.32
CA ASP A 24 6.33 -7.53 -2.60
C ASP A 24 5.69 -8.85 -3.01
N VAL A 25 4.44 -8.79 -3.46
CA VAL A 25 3.70 -9.96 -3.93
C VAL A 25 3.33 -9.82 -5.41
N VAL A 26 3.60 -10.87 -6.17
CA VAL A 26 3.34 -10.92 -7.63
C VAL A 26 2.37 -12.04 -8.03
N SER A 27 1.97 -12.89 -7.07
CA SER A 27 1.07 -14.02 -7.30
C SER A 27 0.36 -14.46 -6.01
N LEU A 28 -0.63 -15.35 -6.14
CA LEU A 28 -1.29 -15.98 -4.99
C LEU A 28 -0.33 -16.82 -4.15
N ASP A 29 0.64 -17.51 -4.76
CA ASP A 29 1.63 -18.31 -4.02
C ASP A 29 2.53 -17.42 -3.15
N PHE A 30 2.88 -16.22 -3.64
CA PHE A 30 3.62 -15.23 -2.86
C PHE A 30 2.77 -14.68 -1.72
N LEU A 31 1.54 -14.26 -2.03
CA LEU A 31 0.60 -13.75 -1.05
C LEU A 31 0.35 -14.75 0.08
N GLU A 32 0.06 -16.02 -0.24
CA GLU A 32 -0.15 -17.05 0.76
C GLU A 32 1.10 -17.30 1.62
N GLY A 33 2.29 -17.31 1.01
CA GLY A 33 3.55 -17.47 1.73
C GLY A 33 3.82 -16.33 2.72
N VAL A 34 3.64 -15.08 2.27
CA VAL A 34 3.82 -13.86 3.08
C VAL A 34 2.82 -13.82 4.24
N ILE A 35 1.53 -14.08 3.98
CA ILE A 35 0.50 -14.09 5.01
C ILE A 35 0.79 -15.18 6.04
N ALA A 36 1.11 -16.40 5.59
CA ALA A 36 1.44 -17.50 6.49
C ALA A 36 2.65 -17.19 7.39
N ALA A 37 3.68 -16.55 6.84
CA ALA A 37 4.86 -16.13 7.60
C ALA A 37 4.52 -15.07 8.66
N ALA A 38 3.72 -14.06 8.30
CA ALA A 38 3.27 -13.01 9.21
C ALA A 38 2.47 -13.60 10.38
N GLU A 39 1.53 -14.51 10.10
CA GLU A 39 0.72 -15.20 11.11
C GLU A 39 1.56 -16.11 12.00
N ALA A 40 2.43 -16.94 11.43
CA ALA A 40 3.30 -17.84 12.17
C ALA A 40 4.26 -17.07 13.11
N CYS A 41 4.74 -15.91 12.67
CA CYS A 41 5.60 -15.05 13.46
C CYS A 41 4.85 -14.07 14.37
N ARG A 42 3.50 -13.99 14.29
CA ARG A 42 2.69 -13.01 15.00
C ARG A 42 3.26 -11.60 14.83
N ALA A 43 3.55 -11.22 13.58
CA ALA A 43 4.35 -10.04 13.26
C ALA A 43 3.61 -9.07 12.33
N PRO A 44 3.85 -7.75 12.45
CA PRO A 44 3.43 -6.80 11.44
C PRO A 44 4.20 -6.98 10.14
N VAL A 45 3.47 -6.93 9.02
CA VAL A 45 4.02 -6.96 7.66
C VAL A 45 3.28 -5.93 6.80
N ILE A 46 4.01 -5.28 5.90
CA ILE A 46 3.44 -4.51 4.81
C ILE A 46 3.41 -5.42 3.58
N VAL A 47 2.21 -5.73 3.07
CA VAL A 47 2.06 -6.42 1.79
C VAL A 47 2.16 -5.37 0.70
N SER A 48 3.24 -5.44 -0.06
CA SER A 48 3.64 -4.41 -1.02
C SER A 48 3.41 -4.88 -2.46
N LEU A 49 3.13 -3.94 -3.35
CA LEU A 49 2.94 -4.18 -4.78
C LEU A 49 3.59 -3.04 -5.59
N ALA A 50 4.71 -3.34 -6.25
CA ALA A 50 5.37 -2.38 -7.14
C ALA A 50 4.65 -2.21 -8.49
N GLU A 51 4.50 -0.95 -8.93
CA GLU A 51 3.85 -0.62 -10.21
C GLU A 51 4.58 -1.20 -11.43
N SER A 52 5.91 -1.37 -11.35
CA SER A 52 6.73 -2.04 -12.38
C SER A 52 6.22 -3.45 -12.72
N HIS A 53 5.62 -4.15 -11.76
CA HIS A 53 5.09 -5.49 -11.96
C HIS A 53 3.76 -5.53 -12.74
N PHE A 54 3.08 -4.38 -12.92
CA PHE A 54 1.73 -4.35 -13.51
C PHE A 54 1.75 -4.60 -15.02
N GLU A 55 2.91 -4.49 -15.67
CA GLU A 55 3.08 -4.91 -17.07
C GLU A 55 3.05 -6.44 -17.23
N HIS A 56 3.30 -7.17 -16.15
CA HIS A 56 3.44 -8.63 -16.14
C HIS A 56 2.26 -9.34 -15.48
N TYR A 57 1.60 -8.70 -14.52
CA TYR A 57 0.55 -9.31 -13.71
C TYR A 57 -0.71 -8.43 -13.69
N ASP A 58 -1.88 -9.09 -13.65
CA ASP A 58 -3.16 -8.40 -13.47
C ASP A 58 -3.26 -7.85 -12.05
N PHE A 59 -2.90 -6.58 -11.89
CA PHE A 59 -2.88 -5.90 -10.62
C PHE A 59 -4.26 -5.82 -9.96
N GLU A 60 -5.34 -5.61 -10.73
CA GLU A 60 -6.69 -5.46 -10.15
C GLU A 60 -7.19 -6.78 -9.58
N LEU A 61 -6.94 -7.88 -10.28
CA LEU A 61 -7.26 -9.22 -9.79
C LEU A 61 -6.42 -9.56 -8.54
N LEU A 62 -5.12 -9.26 -8.56
CA LEU A 62 -4.24 -9.52 -7.42
C LEU A 62 -4.65 -8.68 -6.20
N MET A 63 -4.97 -7.39 -6.38
CA MET A 63 -5.41 -6.51 -5.30
C MET A 63 -6.68 -7.01 -4.60
N ALA A 64 -7.65 -7.53 -5.36
CA ALA A 64 -8.83 -8.15 -4.77
C ALA A 64 -8.47 -9.33 -3.84
N ALA A 65 -7.51 -10.17 -4.26
CA ALA A 65 -7.00 -11.26 -3.44
C ALA A 65 -6.21 -10.76 -2.22
N VAL A 66 -5.35 -9.76 -2.39
CA VAL A 66 -4.55 -9.13 -1.31
C VAL A 66 -5.46 -8.57 -0.22
N VAL A 67 -6.45 -7.75 -0.60
CA VAL A 67 -7.41 -7.17 0.36
C VAL A 67 -8.16 -8.27 1.11
N ALA A 68 -8.65 -9.29 0.40
CA ALA A 68 -9.38 -10.40 1.01
C ALA A 68 -8.50 -11.23 1.97
N ALA A 69 -7.24 -11.49 1.59
CA ALA A 69 -6.29 -12.21 2.43
C ALA A 69 -5.90 -11.40 3.67
N CYS A 70 -5.60 -10.11 3.50
CA CYS A 70 -5.24 -9.23 4.60
C CYS A 70 -6.38 -9.12 5.61
N ARG A 71 -7.64 -8.93 5.20
CA ARG A 71 -8.80 -8.88 6.14
C ARG A 71 -8.99 -10.14 6.97
N ARG A 72 -8.62 -11.30 6.42
CA ARG A 72 -8.80 -12.61 7.04
C ARG A 72 -7.64 -13.02 7.95
N SER A 73 -6.49 -12.37 7.84
CA SER A 73 -5.30 -12.72 8.61
C SER A 73 -5.53 -12.50 10.12
N SER A 74 -4.69 -13.12 10.93
CA SER A 74 -4.57 -12.88 12.37
C SER A 74 -3.39 -11.96 12.73
N ALA A 75 -2.46 -11.74 11.81
CA ALA A 75 -1.31 -10.84 11.97
C ALA A 75 -1.62 -9.43 11.44
N PRO A 76 -1.13 -8.34 12.08
CA PRO A 76 -1.41 -6.98 11.65
C PRO A 76 -0.77 -6.67 10.29
N LEU A 77 -1.57 -6.23 9.33
CA LEU A 77 -1.13 -6.00 7.95
C LEU A 77 -1.51 -4.61 7.46
N ALA A 78 -0.64 -4.02 6.65
CA ALA A 78 -0.94 -2.89 5.79
C ALA A 78 -0.73 -3.27 4.33
N ILE A 79 -1.36 -2.55 3.40
CA ILE A 79 -1.25 -2.79 1.96
C ILE A 79 -0.67 -1.52 1.32
N HIS A 80 0.44 -1.67 0.59
CA HIS A 80 1.22 -0.56 0.06
C HIS A 80 1.35 -0.64 -1.46
N LEU A 81 1.11 0.48 -2.14
CA LEU A 81 1.53 0.67 -3.53
C LEU A 81 2.98 1.17 -3.53
N ASP A 82 3.87 0.41 -4.14
CA ASP A 82 5.30 0.72 -4.22
C ASP A 82 5.66 1.33 -5.58
N HIS A 83 6.60 2.29 -5.57
CA HIS A 83 7.05 3.04 -6.76
C HIS A 83 5.94 3.55 -7.69
N GLY A 84 4.90 4.18 -7.13
CA GLY A 84 3.83 4.78 -7.93
C GLY A 84 4.36 5.86 -8.87
N ALA A 85 4.04 5.79 -10.16
CA ALA A 85 4.55 6.70 -11.18
C ALA A 85 3.86 8.07 -11.20
N SER A 86 2.67 8.19 -10.58
CA SER A 86 1.84 9.39 -10.67
C SER A 86 0.79 9.51 -9.57
N LEU A 87 0.16 10.69 -9.48
CA LEU A 87 -1.04 10.91 -8.66
C LEU A 87 -2.17 9.95 -9.05
N GLU A 88 -2.34 9.66 -10.34
CA GLU A 88 -3.36 8.73 -10.83
C GLU A 88 -3.09 7.30 -10.33
N SER A 89 -1.82 6.87 -10.35
CA SER A 89 -1.39 5.59 -9.79
C SER A 89 -1.71 5.51 -8.30
N ALA A 90 -1.42 6.56 -7.52
CA ALA A 90 -1.77 6.62 -6.10
C ALA A 90 -3.29 6.54 -5.87
N VAL A 91 -4.10 7.30 -6.62
CA VAL A 91 -5.57 7.24 -6.54
C VAL A 91 -6.07 5.83 -6.88
N ARG A 92 -5.51 5.19 -7.91
CA ARG A 92 -5.84 3.82 -8.31
C ARG A 92 -5.50 2.82 -7.21
N GLY A 93 -4.30 2.91 -6.61
CA GLY A 93 -3.89 2.05 -5.49
C GLY A 93 -4.85 2.16 -4.30
N ILE A 94 -5.19 3.38 -3.89
CA ILE A 94 -6.15 3.64 -2.81
C ILE A 94 -7.53 3.05 -3.12
N ARG A 95 -8.04 3.28 -4.34
CA ARG A 95 -9.32 2.70 -4.79
C ARG A 95 -9.31 1.17 -4.68
N LEU A 96 -8.21 0.54 -5.09
CA LEU A 96 -8.08 -0.92 -5.07
C LEU A 96 -7.81 -1.49 -3.68
N GLY A 97 -7.46 -0.66 -2.70
CA GLY A 97 -7.42 -1.02 -1.28
C GLY A 97 -6.08 -0.83 -0.59
N CYS A 98 -5.12 -0.17 -1.22
CA CYS A 98 -3.90 0.26 -0.53
C CYS A 98 -4.24 1.27 0.57
N ASN A 99 -3.60 1.11 1.72
CA ASN A 99 -3.68 2.05 2.84
C ASN A 99 -2.31 2.68 3.18
N GLY A 100 -1.31 2.43 2.35
CA GLY A 100 -0.20 3.33 2.09
C GLY A 100 0.11 3.40 0.61
N VAL A 101 0.69 4.51 0.16
CA VAL A 101 1.15 4.70 -1.21
C VAL A 101 2.50 5.38 -1.24
N MET A 102 3.32 5.01 -2.21
CA MET A 102 4.53 5.71 -2.57
C MET A 102 4.35 6.34 -3.95
N VAL A 103 4.84 7.56 -4.12
CA VAL A 103 5.07 8.12 -5.46
C VAL A 103 6.55 8.39 -5.63
N ASP A 104 7.12 7.73 -6.64
CA ASP A 104 8.55 7.80 -6.94
C ASP A 104 8.82 8.99 -7.85
N GLY A 105 9.14 10.13 -7.24
CA GLY A 105 9.63 11.32 -7.90
C GLY A 105 11.16 11.41 -7.94
N SER A 106 11.90 10.35 -7.60
CA SER A 106 13.36 10.38 -7.40
C SER A 106 14.16 10.80 -8.64
N GLN A 107 13.60 10.58 -9.83
CA GLN A 107 14.21 10.99 -11.10
C GLN A 107 13.94 12.46 -11.47
N LEU A 108 13.08 13.15 -10.73
CA LEU A 108 12.78 14.56 -10.91
C LEU A 108 13.81 15.43 -10.17
N GLY A 109 13.89 16.71 -10.55
CA GLY A 109 14.57 17.69 -9.71
C GLY A 109 13.88 17.82 -8.35
N TYR A 110 14.64 18.19 -7.30
CA TYR A 110 14.13 18.26 -5.93
C TYR A 110 12.80 19.01 -5.81
N ASP A 111 12.67 20.19 -6.42
CA ASP A 111 11.46 21.01 -6.32
C ASP A 111 10.24 20.34 -6.96
N ASP A 112 10.42 19.67 -8.11
CA ASP A 112 9.36 18.95 -8.82
C ASP A 112 8.96 17.66 -8.08
N ASN A 113 9.93 16.95 -7.49
CA ASN A 113 9.68 15.82 -6.61
C ASN A 113 8.85 16.27 -5.41
N ALA A 114 9.30 17.28 -4.67
CA ALA A 114 8.60 17.81 -3.50
C ALA A 114 7.18 18.30 -3.84
N ALA A 115 7.00 18.99 -4.98
CA ALA A 115 5.67 19.42 -5.42
C ALA A 115 4.74 18.24 -5.73
N THR A 116 5.25 17.23 -6.43
CA THR A 116 4.48 16.02 -6.79
C THR A 116 4.11 15.22 -5.55
N THR A 117 5.08 14.91 -4.69
CA THR A 117 4.85 14.18 -3.44
C THR A 117 3.90 14.92 -2.51
N ARG A 118 3.99 16.25 -2.43
CA ARG A 118 3.04 17.06 -1.65
C ARG A 118 1.61 16.91 -2.18
N ALA A 119 1.40 17.01 -3.49
CA ALA A 119 0.06 16.87 -4.08
C ALA A 119 -0.54 15.47 -3.79
N VAL A 120 0.30 14.43 -3.85
CA VAL A 120 -0.09 13.06 -3.48
C VAL A 120 -0.41 12.96 -1.99
N THR A 121 0.41 13.57 -1.14
CA THR A 121 0.22 13.58 0.31
C THR A 121 -1.08 14.27 0.71
N GLU A 122 -1.37 15.45 0.16
CA GLU A 122 -2.63 16.17 0.42
C GLU A 122 -3.85 15.33 0.01
N MET A 123 -3.79 14.64 -1.15
CA MET A 123 -4.85 13.74 -1.61
C MET A 123 -5.00 12.49 -0.73
N ALA A 124 -3.90 11.81 -0.42
CA ALA A 124 -3.90 10.57 0.34
C ALA A 124 -4.31 10.79 1.80
N HIS A 125 -3.89 11.90 2.42
CA HIS A 125 -4.29 12.29 3.77
C HIS A 125 -5.79 12.59 3.86
N ALA A 126 -6.39 13.16 2.81
CA ALA A 126 -7.85 13.30 2.72
C ALA A 126 -8.57 11.94 2.69
N CYS A 127 -7.86 10.87 2.32
CA CYS A 127 -8.33 9.48 2.37
C CYS A 127 -7.90 8.73 3.65
N GLY A 128 -7.13 9.36 4.55
CA GLY A 128 -6.53 8.72 5.72
C GLY A 128 -5.35 7.77 5.41
N VAL A 129 -4.86 7.77 4.17
CA VAL A 129 -3.83 6.87 3.65
C VAL A 129 -2.43 7.46 3.90
N ALA A 130 -1.49 6.62 4.34
CA ALA A 130 -0.11 7.04 4.59
C ALA A 130 0.65 7.24 3.27
N VAL A 131 1.57 8.21 3.23
CA VAL A 131 2.44 8.44 2.07
C VAL A 131 3.90 8.22 2.40
N GLU A 132 4.55 7.41 1.56
CA GLU A 132 6.00 7.30 1.48
C GLU A 132 6.54 8.23 0.40
N GLY A 133 7.50 9.07 0.76
CA GLY A 133 8.29 9.83 -0.20
C GLY A 133 9.67 9.21 -0.39
N GLU A 134 10.29 9.44 -1.54
CA GLU A 134 11.68 9.06 -1.80
C GLU A 134 12.52 10.29 -2.13
N LEU A 135 13.71 10.34 -1.53
CA LEU A 135 14.68 11.39 -1.75
C LEU A 135 16.08 10.81 -1.97
N GLY A 136 16.79 11.35 -2.94
CA GLY A 136 17.95 10.70 -3.53
C GLY A 136 17.52 9.82 -4.70
N TYR A 137 18.40 8.95 -5.16
CA TYR A 137 18.08 7.98 -6.21
C TYR A 137 18.72 6.64 -5.85
N VAL A 138 17.91 5.58 -5.88
CA VAL A 138 18.35 4.19 -5.76
C VAL A 138 18.32 3.55 -7.16
N PRO A 139 19.48 3.31 -7.80
CA PRO A 139 19.52 2.73 -9.14
C PRO A 139 18.86 1.36 -9.25
N GLY A 140 18.21 1.13 -10.40
CA GLY A 140 17.45 -0.08 -10.76
C GLY A 140 15.95 0.03 -10.45
N GLU A 141 15.16 -0.89 -11.01
CA GLU A 141 13.73 -1.05 -10.68
C GLU A 141 13.53 -2.22 -9.71
N GLU A 142 12.51 -2.12 -8.86
CA GLU A 142 12.03 -3.27 -8.09
C GLU A 142 11.52 -4.33 -9.09
N GLY A 143 12.21 -5.48 -9.12
CA GLY A 143 12.01 -6.46 -10.18
C GLY A 143 13.17 -7.44 -10.36
N GLU A 144 12.99 -8.42 -11.25
CA GLU A 144 14.04 -9.37 -11.62
C GLU A 144 15.08 -8.78 -12.60
N ASP A 145 14.73 -7.65 -13.23
CA ASP A 145 15.50 -6.96 -14.27
C ASP A 145 15.99 -5.57 -13.81
N ALA A 146 16.50 -5.47 -12.57
CA ALA A 146 17.03 -4.22 -12.00
C ALA A 146 18.12 -3.54 -12.86
N GLU A 147 18.70 -4.23 -13.85
CA GLU A 147 19.66 -3.67 -14.82
C GLU A 147 19.01 -2.72 -15.86
N ARG A 148 17.68 -2.66 -15.96
CA ARG A 148 16.96 -1.85 -16.97
C ARG A 148 16.98 -0.35 -16.69
N HIS A 149 17.24 0.08 -15.45
CA HIS A 149 17.28 1.49 -15.05
C HIS A 149 18.65 1.86 -14.46
N PRO A 150 19.70 1.96 -15.30
CA PRO A 150 21.01 2.42 -14.85
C PRO A 150 20.98 3.93 -14.59
N GLY A 151 21.44 4.36 -13.41
CA GLY A 151 21.64 5.77 -13.07
C GLY A 151 22.73 5.95 -12.03
N GLU A 152 23.15 7.20 -11.82
CA GLU A 152 24.13 7.54 -10.79
C GLU A 152 23.43 7.58 -9.43
N LEU A 153 23.95 6.83 -8.46
CA LEU A 153 23.47 6.85 -7.08
C LEU A 153 23.55 8.28 -6.51
N ILE A 154 22.41 8.83 -6.10
CA ILE A 154 22.34 10.16 -5.48
C ILE A 154 22.01 9.97 -4.00
N TYR A 155 22.96 10.32 -3.13
CA TYR A 155 22.79 10.21 -1.68
C TYR A 155 21.88 11.30 -1.14
N THR A 156 21.01 10.93 -0.20
CA THR A 156 20.16 11.88 0.54
C THR A 156 20.97 12.69 1.54
N THR A 157 20.82 14.01 1.60
CA THR A 157 21.40 14.82 2.70
C THR A 157 20.40 15.02 3.85
N PRO A 158 20.85 15.20 5.11
CA PRO A 158 19.97 15.53 6.23
C PRO A 158 19.16 16.82 6.02
N GLU A 159 19.77 17.83 5.40
CA GLU A 159 19.14 19.12 5.11
C GLU A 159 18.01 18.97 4.09
N GLU A 160 18.24 18.26 2.99
CA GLU A 160 17.20 17.98 1.99
C GLU A 160 16.10 17.11 2.59
N ALA A 161 16.44 16.08 3.39
CA ALA A 161 15.44 15.22 4.03
C ALA A 161 14.51 16.01 4.97
N THR A 162 15.07 16.93 5.76
CA THR A 162 14.30 17.80 6.66
C THR A 162 13.35 18.70 5.86
N ALA A 163 13.90 19.41 4.86
CA ALA A 163 13.10 20.31 4.03
C ALA A 163 12.01 19.56 3.24
N PHE A 164 12.30 18.33 2.79
CA PHE A 164 11.38 17.52 2.03
C PHE A 164 10.21 17.07 2.91
N VAL A 165 10.49 16.53 4.10
CA VAL A 165 9.44 16.14 5.07
C VAL A 165 8.57 17.33 5.45
N ASP A 166 9.17 18.48 5.76
CA ASP A 166 8.43 19.70 6.12
C ASP A 166 7.54 20.21 4.97
N THR A 167 8.01 20.11 3.73
CA THR A 167 7.30 20.62 2.54
C THR A 167 6.19 19.69 2.10
N THR A 168 6.43 18.38 2.16
CA THR A 168 5.53 17.35 1.60
C THR A 168 4.53 16.83 2.62
N GLY A 169 4.92 16.73 3.89
CA GLY A 169 4.12 16.13 4.95
C GLY A 169 4.07 14.61 4.92
N VAL A 170 4.99 13.93 4.23
CA VAL A 170 5.02 12.46 4.14
C VAL A 170 5.05 11.77 5.50
N ASP A 171 4.49 10.55 5.56
CA ASP A 171 4.43 9.73 6.77
C ASP A 171 5.70 8.93 7.02
N CYS A 172 6.43 8.58 5.95
CA CYS A 172 7.75 7.95 6.02
C CYS A 172 8.61 8.36 4.82
N LEU A 173 9.94 8.24 4.98
CA LEU A 173 10.90 8.71 3.98
C LEU A 173 11.87 7.59 3.60
N ALA A 174 11.83 7.20 2.33
CA ALA A 174 12.87 6.41 1.68
C ALA A 174 14.11 7.26 1.41
N VAL A 175 15.26 6.74 1.82
CA VAL A 175 16.54 7.45 1.73
C VAL A 175 17.59 6.62 1.01
N SER A 176 18.36 7.27 0.16
CA SER A 176 19.49 6.68 -0.55
C SER A 176 20.78 6.88 0.25
N ILE A 177 21.31 5.77 0.74
CA ILE A 177 22.55 5.69 1.52
C ILE A 177 23.56 4.70 0.93
N GLY A 178 23.37 4.29 -0.32
CA GLY A 178 24.25 3.32 -1.00
C GLY A 178 23.65 1.94 -1.25
N THR A 179 22.34 1.75 -1.02
CA THR A 179 21.62 0.55 -1.48
C THR A 179 21.34 0.65 -2.99
N LEU A 180 21.05 -0.51 -3.62
CA LEU A 180 20.68 -0.62 -5.04
C LEU A 180 19.52 -1.63 -5.15
N HIS A 181 18.65 -1.47 -6.14
CA HIS A 181 17.65 -2.49 -6.46
C HIS A 181 18.28 -3.73 -7.09
N GLY A 182 17.69 -4.90 -6.83
CA GLY A 182 18.12 -6.17 -7.42
C GLY A 182 19.42 -6.75 -6.85
N ARG A 183 20.16 -7.48 -7.69
CA ARG A 183 21.34 -8.25 -7.27
C ARG A 183 22.59 -7.37 -7.24
N LEU A 184 23.06 -7.03 -6.04
CA LEU A 184 24.31 -6.29 -5.82
C LEU A 184 25.53 -7.00 -6.46
N ARG A 185 26.38 -6.23 -7.14
CA ARG A 185 27.71 -6.67 -7.61
C ARG A 185 28.79 -6.12 -6.68
N GLY A 186 29.28 -6.94 -5.76
CA GLY A 186 30.31 -6.55 -4.77
C GLY A 186 29.73 -6.25 -3.39
N GLU A 187 30.58 -5.79 -2.47
CA GLU A 187 30.18 -5.45 -1.10
C GLU A 187 29.57 -4.04 -1.06
N PRO A 188 28.32 -3.88 -0.61
CA PRO A 188 27.66 -2.58 -0.56
C PRO A 188 28.35 -1.67 0.46
N GLN A 189 28.63 -0.42 0.07
CA GLN A 189 29.18 0.59 0.97
C GLN A 189 28.06 1.52 1.43
N LEU A 190 27.46 1.19 2.57
CA LEU A 190 26.37 1.97 3.15
C LEU A 190 26.90 3.10 4.05
N ASP A 191 26.40 4.31 3.85
CA ASP A 191 26.74 5.50 4.63
C ASP A 191 25.87 5.59 5.91
N PHE A 192 26.29 4.88 6.95
CA PHE A 192 25.58 4.85 8.23
C PHE A 192 25.70 6.16 9.04
N GLU A 193 26.74 6.96 8.81
CA GLU A 193 26.87 8.27 9.47
C GLU A 193 25.80 9.23 8.93
N ARG A 194 25.60 9.24 7.60
CA ARG A 194 24.49 9.93 6.96
C ARG A 194 23.14 9.43 7.41
N LEU A 195 22.92 8.11 7.46
CA LEU A 195 21.66 7.54 7.92
C LEU A 195 21.32 8.03 9.33
N ALA A 196 22.29 8.00 10.26
CA ALA A 196 22.08 8.47 11.62
C ALA A 196 21.77 9.97 11.69
N ALA A 197 22.46 10.79 10.88
CA ALA A 197 22.21 12.22 10.80
C ALA A 197 20.81 12.54 10.25
N ILE A 198 20.35 11.81 9.23
CA ILE A 198 18.98 11.93 8.71
C ILE A 198 17.97 11.52 9.79
N ALA A 199 18.19 10.38 10.47
CA ALA A 199 17.26 9.87 11.49
C ALA A 199 17.10 10.83 12.69
N GLU A 200 18.16 11.56 13.04
CA GLU A 200 18.13 12.62 14.05
C GLU A 200 17.39 13.87 13.54
N ALA A 201 17.57 14.23 12.27
CA ALA A 201 17.00 15.43 11.68
C ALA A 201 15.50 15.31 11.34
N THR A 202 15.00 14.11 11.02
CA THR A 202 13.61 13.91 10.59
C THR A 202 12.73 13.21 11.63
N PRO A 203 11.47 13.65 11.82
CA PRO A 203 10.56 13.04 12.79
C PRO A 203 9.88 11.76 12.27
N VAL A 204 9.97 11.48 10.97
CA VAL A 204 9.23 10.39 10.29
C VAL A 204 10.04 9.10 10.20
N PRO A 205 9.43 7.91 10.33
CA PRO A 205 10.08 6.62 10.07
C PRO A 205 10.89 6.60 8.77
N LEU A 206 12.13 6.09 8.82
CA LEU A 206 12.98 5.94 7.63
C LEU A 206 12.76 4.59 6.96
N VAL A 207 12.85 4.59 5.64
CA VAL A 207 12.66 3.43 4.78
C VAL A 207 13.93 3.14 3.99
N ILE A 208 14.26 1.85 3.84
CA ILE A 208 15.35 1.39 2.99
C ILE A 208 14.78 0.52 1.87
N HIS A 209 15.08 0.96 0.66
CA HIS A 209 14.86 0.22 -0.57
C HIS A 209 16.09 -0.60 -0.96
N GLY A 210 15.91 -1.64 -1.77
CA GLY A 210 17.02 -2.45 -2.28
C GLY A 210 17.77 -3.25 -1.21
N GLY A 211 17.05 -3.97 -0.33
CA GLY A 211 17.68 -4.80 0.71
C GLY A 211 18.37 -6.07 0.20
N THR A 212 18.15 -6.48 -1.05
CA THR A 212 18.66 -7.76 -1.54
C THR A 212 20.19 -7.78 -1.62
N GLY A 213 20.81 -8.77 -0.99
CA GLY A 213 22.26 -8.95 -0.97
C GLY A 213 22.96 -8.28 0.22
N LEU A 214 22.24 -7.57 1.09
CA LEU A 214 22.77 -7.14 2.38
C LEU A 214 22.96 -8.35 3.31
N SER A 215 24.00 -8.31 4.14
CA SER A 215 24.19 -9.29 5.20
C SER A 215 23.24 -9.03 6.37
N ASP A 216 23.01 -10.06 7.19
CA ASP A 216 22.17 -9.95 8.38
C ASP A 216 22.69 -8.85 9.33
N GLU A 217 24.02 -8.70 9.46
CA GLU A 217 24.64 -7.65 10.28
C GLU A 217 24.38 -6.23 9.72
N LEU A 218 24.31 -6.07 8.39
CA LEU A 218 23.97 -4.79 7.78
C LEU A 218 22.51 -4.44 8.04
N PHE A 219 21.60 -5.41 7.95
CA PHE A 219 20.19 -5.20 8.31
C PHE A 219 20.03 -4.79 9.78
N GLU A 220 20.67 -5.50 10.71
CA GLU A 220 20.67 -5.15 12.12
C GLU A 220 21.18 -3.72 12.35
N ARG A 221 22.24 -3.33 11.63
CA ARG A 221 22.80 -1.97 11.72
C ARG A 221 21.86 -0.90 11.15
N LEU A 222 21.18 -1.17 10.03
CA LEU A 222 20.16 -0.26 9.47
C LEU A 222 19.06 0.02 10.50
N ILE A 223 18.55 -1.04 11.13
CA ILE A 223 17.49 -0.96 12.13
C ILE A 223 17.97 -0.21 13.36
N ALA A 224 19.18 -0.52 13.85
CA ALA A 224 19.79 0.19 14.97
C ALA A 224 20.00 1.70 14.69
N SER A 225 20.16 2.08 13.43
CA SER A 225 20.28 3.46 12.96
C SER A 225 18.93 4.17 12.71
N GLY A 226 17.79 3.52 12.98
CA GLY A 226 16.48 4.16 12.96
C GLY A 226 15.58 3.81 11.77
N VAL A 227 15.99 2.84 10.94
CA VAL A 227 15.15 2.32 9.85
C VAL A 227 13.98 1.51 10.41
N ALA A 228 12.78 1.79 9.89
CA ALA A 228 11.52 1.23 10.38
C ALA A 228 10.74 0.46 9.31
N LYS A 229 11.08 0.63 8.02
CA LYS A 229 10.55 -0.17 6.89
C LYS A 229 11.71 -0.60 6.00
N ILE A 230 11.69 -1.83 5.54
CA ILE A 230 12.67 -2.36 4.58
C ILE A 230 11.91 -3.08 3.46
N ASN A 231 12.11 -2.63 2.22
CA ASN A 231 11.52 -3.24 1.02
C ASN A 231 12.30 -4.50 0.63
N TYR A 232 11.57 -5.53 0.23
CA TYR A 232 12.14 -6.86 0.00
C TYR A 232 11.37 -7.66 -1.06
N TYR A 233 11.84 -7.63 -2.30
CA TYR A 233 11.32 -8.47 -3.38
C TYR A 233 12.33 -9.53 -3.89
N THR A 234 13.48 -9.10 -4.42
CA THR A 234 14.32 -9.95 -5.28
C THR A 234 14.77 -11.26 -4.60
N ALA A 235 15.03 -11.24 -3.30
CA ALA A 235 15.38 -12.46 -2.56
C ALA A 235 14.20 -13.44 -2.38
N LEU A 236 12.94 -12.95 -2.26
CA LEU A 236 11.75 -13.81 -2.32
C LEU A 236 11.60 -14.45 -3.69
N ALA A 237 11.76 -13.66 -4.76
CA ALA A 237 11.75 -14.14 -6.14
C ALA A 237 12.83 -15.21 -6.37
N ASP A 238 14.04 -14.97 -5.88
CA ASP A 238 15.14 -15.92 -5.96
C ASP A 238 14.88 -17.21 -5.17
N ALA A 239 14.24 -17.12 -3.99
CA ALA A 239 13.83 -18.28 -3.20
C ALA A 239 12.78 -19.12 -3.95
N ALA A 240 11.75 -18.49 -4.51
CA ALA A 240 10.74 -19.13 -5.34
C ALA A 240 11.37 -19.82 -6.57
N ALA A 241 12.23 -19.12 -7.30
CA ALA A 241 12.88 -19.64 -8.50
C ALA A 241 13.82 -20.81 -8.18
N ARG A 242 14.55 -20.77 -7.06
CA ARG A 242 15.34 -21.91 -6.56
C ARG A 242 14.45 -23.10 -6.22
N ALA A 243 13.32 -22.88 -5.55
CA ALA A 243 12.39 -23.95 -5.18
C ALA A 243 11.86 -24.69 -6.41
N ILE A 244 11.47 -23.96 -7.46
CA ILE A 244 11.01 -24.54 -8.74
C ILE A 244 12.13 -25.39 -9.37
N ARG A 245 13.34 -24.84 -9.51
CA ARG A 245 14.47 -25.54 -10.12
C ARG A 245 14.83 -26.82 -9.36
N THR A 246 14.93 -26.73 -8.04
CA THR A 246 15.25 -27.88 -7.19
C THR A 246 14.16 -28.95 -7.26
N ALA A 247 12.89 -28.55 -7.21
CA ALA A 247 11.77 -29.47 -7.29
C ALA A 247 11.73 -30.22 -8.62
N ALA A 248 11.86 -29.50 -9.74
CA ALA A 248 11.87 -30.08 -11.08
C ALA A 248 13.07 -31.01 -11.31
N ALA A 249 14.24 -30.69 -10.74
CA ALA A 249 15.41 -31.54 -10.82
C ALA A 249 15.30 -32.81 -9.95
N THR A 250 14.64 -32.70 -8.79
CA THR A 250 14.50 -33.81 -7.83
C THR A 250 13.46 -34.83 -8.27
N ASP A 251 12.32 -34.35 -8.78
CA ASP A 251 11.24 -35.19 -9.30
C ASP A 251 10.77 -34.66 -10.67
N PRO A 252 11.30 -35.20 -11.79
CA PRO A 252 10.87 -34.82 -13.13
C PRO A 252 9.40 -35.10 -13.42
N ARG A 253 8.70 -35.84 -12.55
CA ARG A 253 7.25 -36.09 -12.65
C ARG A 253 6.43 -35.19 -11.72
N ALA A 254 7.05 -34.25 -11.01
CA ALA A 254 6.35 -33.29 -10.18
C ALA A 254 5.32 -32.52 -11.02
N GLY A 255 4.05 -32.68 -10.67
CA GLY A 255 2.95 -31.93 -11.29
C GLY A 255 2.91 -30.49 -10.81
N TYR A 256 2.19 -29.65 -11.57
CA TYR A 256 2.03 -28.21 -11.32
C TYR A 256 1.76 -27.86 -9.84
N THR A 257 0.72 -28.46 -9.22
CA THR A 257 0.33 -28.18 -7.83
C THR A 257 1.44 -28.41 -6.82
N ARG A 258 2.29 -29.42 -7.04
CA ARG A 258 3.42 -29.69 -6.15
C ARG A 258 4.48 -28.59 -6.27
N LEU A 259 4.78 -28.16 -7.50
CA LEU A 259 5.76 -27.12 -7.76
C LEU A 259 5.33 -25.78 -7.16
N THR A 260 4.06 -25.39 -7.31
CA THR A 260 3.54 -24.13 -6.74
C THR A 260 3.49 -24.16 -5.22
N HIS A 261 3.12 -25.28 -4.60
CA HIS A 261 3.21 -25.43 -3.13
C HIS A 261 4.65 -25.22 -2.61
N GLN A 262 5.66 -25.71 -3.34
CA GLN A 262 7.06 -25.52 -2.95
C GLN A 262 7.52 -24.07 -3.12
N VAL A 263 6.95 -23.33 -4.08
CA VAL A 263 7.13 -21.87 -4.19
C VAL A 263 6.58 -21.18 -2.95
N ARG A 264 5.32 -21.46 -2.60
CA ARG A 264 4.67 -20.88 -1.41
C ARG A 264 5.47 -21.14 -0.14
N ASP A 265 5.91 -22.38 0.08
CA ASP A 265 6.68 -22.74 1.26
C ASP A 265 8.05 -22.02 1.29
N ALA A 266 8.72 -21.87 0.14
CA ALA A 266 9.98 -21.14 0.05
C ALA A 266 9.81 -19.63 0.31
N VAL A 267 8.73 -19.03 -0.19
CA VAL A 267 8.40 -17.62 0.09
C VAL A 267 8.09 -17.44 1.58
N ARG A 268 7.30 -18.35 2.18
CA ARG A 268 7.03 -18.33 3.63
C ARG A 268 8.33 -18.38 4.42
N ASP A 269 9.20 -19.35 4.14
CA ASP A 269 10.42 -19.56 4.92
C ASP A 269 11.36 -18.33 4.84
N GLU A 270 11.47 -17.71 3.67
CA GLU A 270 12.27 -16.47 3.51
C GLU A 270 11.61 -15.27 4.19
N ALA A 271 10.29 -15.12 4.09
CA ALA A 271 9.54 -14.09 4.79
C ALA A 271 9.67 -14.22 6.31
N GLU A 272 9.57 -15.43 6.88
CA GLU A 272 9.78 -15.68 8.30
C GLU A 272 11.20 -15.31 8.74
N ARG A 273 12.20 -15.63 7.90
CA ARG A 273 13.60 -15.30 8.17
C ARG A 273 13.77 -13.78 8.32
N VAL A 274 13.28 -12.99 7.37
CA VAL A 274 13.44 -11.52 7.41
C VAL A 274 12.58 -10.87 8.49
N ILE A 275 11.37 -11.38 8.76
CA ILE A 275 10.53 -10.92 9.87
C ILE A 275 11.27 -11.04 11.22
N ARG A 276 11.95 -12.17 11.43
CA ARG A 276 12.74 -12.41 12.65
C ARG A 276 13.98 -11.54 12.69
N LEU A 277 14.72 -11.48 11.57
CA LEU A 277 15.92 -10.65 11.44
C LEU A 277 15.61 -9.17 11.69
N PHE A 278 14.48 -8.68 11.21
CA PHE A 278 14.09 -7.28 11.36
C PHE A 278 13.51 -6.94 12.74
N GLY A 279 13.36 -7.94 13.61
CA GLY A 279 12.90 -7.77 15.00
C GLY A 279 11.39 -7.56 15.14
N SER A 280 10.60 -7.82 14.10
CA SER A 280 9.14 -7.63 14.12
C SER A 280 8.37 -8.86 14.61
N ALA A 281 9.01 -10.02 14.73
CA ALA A 281 8.41 -11.22 15.30
C ALA A 281 7.84 -10.99 16.71
N ASP A 282 6.68 -11.59 17.00
CA ASP A 282 5.96 -11.54 18.27
C ASP A 282 5.47 -10.14 18.71
N ARG A 283 5.43 -9.17 17.79
CA ARG A 283 4.96 -7.79 18.05
C ARG A 283 3.48 -7.55 17.81
N ALA A 284 2.73 -8.53 17.29
CA ALA A 284 1.33 -8.32 16.88
C ALA A 284 0.43 -7.78 17.99
N ASP A 285 0.40 -8.43 19.16
CA ASP A 285 -0.50 -8.03 20.25
C ASP A 285 -0.17 -6.62 20.79
N GLU A 286 1.12 -6.30 20.92
CA GLU A 286 1.61 -4.99 21.36
C GLU A 286 1.18 -3.89 20.37
N LEU A 287 1.33 -4.16 19.07
CA LEU A 287 0.95 -3.23 18.01
C LEU A 287 -0.56 -3.06 17.93
N LEU A 288 -1.34 -4.14 17.94
CA LEU A 288 -2.81 -4.09 17.85
C LEU A 288 -3.46 -3.37 19.04
N ALA A 289 -2.78 -3.27 20.18
CA ALA A 289 -3.25 -2.48 21.33
C ALA A 289 -3.13 -0.96 21.12
N HIS A 290 -2.31 -0.51 20.17
CA HIS A 290 -1.99 0.91 19.96
C HIS A 290 -2.25 1.42 18.54
N CYS A 291 -2.38 0.51 17.58
CA CYS A 291 -2.54 0.82 16.17
C CYS A 291 -4.02 0.89 15.82
N ARG A 292 -4.44 1.95 15.12
CA ARG A 292 -5.82 2.06 14.65
C ARG A 292 -6.11 0.96 13.63
N PRO A 293 -7.26 0.28 13.73
CA PRO A 293 -7.70 -0.60 12.68
C PRO A 293 -7.97 0.19 11.39
N TRP A 294 -7.81 -0.47 10.25
CA TRP A 294 -8.21 0.07 8.96
C TRP A 294 -9.60 -0.46 8.60
N CYS A 295 -10.62 0.35 8.83
CA CYS A 295 -12.01 0.02 8.56
C CYS A 295 -12.52 0.80 7.35
N GLU A 296 -13.24 0.12 6.47
CA GLU A 296 -13.97 0.79 5.39
C GLU A 296 -15.27 1.38 5.92
N VAL A 297 -15.79 2.38 5.19
CA VAL A 297 -17.10 2.95 5.47
C VAL A 297 -18.02 2.73 4.27
N GLU A 298 -19.23 2.25 4.53
CA GLU A 298 -20.31 2.17 3.56
C GLU A 298 -21.25 3.36 3.75
N HIS A 299 -21.20 4.30 2.80
CA HIS A 299 -22.10 5.44 2.71
C HIS A 299 -23.36 5.04 1.96
N VAL A 300 -24.45 4.90 2.71
CA VAL A 300 -25.73 4.41 2.19
C VAL A 300 -26.71 5.57 2.06
N ILE A 301 -27.23 5.76 0.85
CA ILE A 301 -28.34 6.70 0.62
C ILE A 301 -29.54 5.90 0.14
N LEU A 302 -30.62 5.86 0.92
CA LEU A 302 -31.91 5.31 0.48
C LEU A 302 -32.81 6.45 0.06
N PHE A 303 -33.44 6.36 -1.11
CA PHE A 303 -34.26 7.46 -1.63
C PHE A 303 -35.42 7.00 -2.50
N ASN A 304 -36.41 7.87 -2.60
CA ASN A 304 -37.46 7.82 -3.62
C ASN A 304 -37.20 8.92 -4.63
N ALA A 305 -37.37 8.59 -5.91
CA ALA A 305 -37.14 9.52 -7.01
C ALA A 305 -38.47 10.06 -7.55
N ASN A 306 -38.56 11.38 -7.69
CA ASN A 306 -39.64 12.06 -8.41
C ASN A 306 -39.12 12.36 -9.82
N GLY A 307 -39.50 11.54 -10.80
CA GLY A 307 -39.03 11.69 -12.17
C GLY A 307 -39.37 10.51 -13.07
N ASP A 308 -39.10 10.68 -14.35
CA ASP A 308 -39.18 9.59 -15.33
C ASP A 308 -38.10 8.52 -15.06
N ALA A 309 -38.43 7.26 -15.32
CA ALA A 309 -37.55 6.13 -14.99
C ALA A 309 -36.21 6.20 -15.73
N ASP A 310 -36.22 6.62 -17.00
CA ASP A 310 -35.00 6.74 -17.81
C ASP A 310 -34.10 7.85 -17.27
N ALA A 311 -34.69 8.95 -16.79
CA ALA A 311 -33.94 10.04 -16.17
C ALA A 311 -33.27 9.61 -14.85
N VAL A 312 -33.94 8.77 -14.05
CA VAL A 312 -33.37 8.22 -12.80
C VAL A 312 -32.20 7.29 -13.11
N GLU A 313 -32.32 6.40 -14.08
CA GLU A 313 -31.24 5.49 -14.46
C GLU A 313 -30.05 6.23 -15.10
N ALA A 314 -30.30 7.24 -15.93
CA ALA A 314 -29.24 8.09 -16.48
C ALA A 314 -28.48 8.87 -15.38
N MET A 315 -29.21 9.39 -14.38
CA MET A 315 -28.62 10.04 -13.21
C MET A 315 -27.75 9.07 -12.42
N LYS A 316 -28.22 7.85 -12.16
CA LYS A 316 -27.44 6.80 -11.48
C LYS A 316 -26.19 6.41 -12.24
N ALA A 317 -26.29 6.19 -13.55
CA ALA A 317 -25.14 5.84 -14.38
C ALA A 317 -24.07 6.94 -14.31
N THR A 318 -24.45 8.20 -14.54
CA THR A 318 -23.53 9.34 -14.46
C THR A 318 -22.91 9.47 -13.06
N GLY A 319 -23.71 9.30 -12.00
CA GLY A 319 -23.22 9.41 -10.64
C GLY A 319 -22.25 8.31 -10.25
N ARG A 320 -22.42 7.07 -10.72
CA ARG A 320 -21.45 5.99 -10.45
C ARG A 320 -20.07 6.34 -11.00
N ASP A 321 -20.00 6.86 -12.23
CA ASP A 321 -18.73 7.24 -12.84
C ASP A 321 -18.09 8.44 -12.14
N LEU A 322 -18.86 9.51 -11.92
CA LEU A 322 -18.35 10.74 -11.28
C LEU A 322 -17.96 10.53 -9.82
N LEU A 323 -18.84 9.91 -9.03
CA LEU A 323 -18.61 9.73 -7.61
C LEU A 323 -17.57 8.64 -7.35
N GLY A 324 -17.53 7.60 -8.18
CA GLY A 324 -16.48 6.57 -8.14
C GLY A 324 -15.10 7.10 -8.51
N ALA A 325 -15.03 8.21 -9.25
CA ALA A 325 -13.77 8.87 -9.59
C ALA A 325 -13.13 9.63 -8.42
N ILE A 326 -13.91 9.98 -7.39
CA ILE A 326 -13.42 10.77 -6.24
C ILE A 326 -12.40 9.95 -5.44
N PRO A 327 -11.23 10.53 -5.10
CA PRO A 327 -10.22 9.85 -4.29
C PRO A 327 -10.80 9.28 -3.00
N GLY A 328 -10.38 8.07 -2.64
CA GLY A 328 -10.86 7.35 -1.46
C GLY A 328 -12.19 6.62 -1.65
N VAL A 329 -12.91 6.83 -2.76
CA VAL A 329 -14.07 6.01 -3.14
C VAL A 329 -13.56 4.74 -3.82
N ARG A 330 -13.84 3.60 -3.18
CA ARG A 330 -13.48 2.27 -3.67
C ARG A 330 -14.53 1.70 -4.62
N GLU A 331 -15.80 1.96 -4.32
CA GLU A 331 -16.92 1.48 -5.11
C GLU A 331 -18.07 2.49 -5.03
N ALA A 332 -18.73 2.76 -6.15
CA ALA A 332 -19.97 3.51 -6.20
C ALA A 332 -21.01 2.67 -6.94
N ALA A 333 -21.96 2.12 -6.20
CA ALA A 333 -23.01 1.27 -6.71
C ALA A 333 -24.39 1.88 -6.46
N THR A 334 -25.36 1.43 -7.26
CA THR A 334 -26.76 1.83 -7.13
C THR A 334 -27.64 0.60 -7.17
N GLY A 335 -28.72 0.61 -6.41
CA GLY A 335 -29.69 -0.48 -6.38
C GLY A 335 -31.13 0.00 -6.52
N SER A 336 -32.00 -0.97 -6.76
CA SER A 336 -33.46 -0.79 -6.78
C SER A 336 -34.11 -1.86 -5.92
N ALA A 337 -35.16 -1.48 -5.18
CA ALA A 337 -35.87 -2.39 -4.31
C ALA A 337 -36.56 -3.51 -5.11
N VAL A 338 -36.27 -4.75 -4.74
CA VAL A 338 -36.90 -5.94 -5.34
C VAL A 338 -38.29 -6.20 -4.77
N THR A 339 -38.52 -5.85 -3.49
CA THR A 339 -39.85 -5.98 -2.87
C THR A 339 -40.74 -4.81 -3.25
N ALA A 340 -42.04 -5.07 -3.48
CA ALA A 340 -42.98 -4.05 -3.95
C ALA A 340 -43.33 -3.01 -2.88
N ASP A 341 -43.26 -3.38 -1.60
CA ASP A 341 -43.67 -2.58 -0.43
C ASP A 341 -42.49 -1.88 0.28
N ALA A 342 -41.30 -1.89 -0.31
CA ALA A 342 -40.14 -1.18 0.25
C ALA A 342 -40.42 0.33 0.38
N ARG A 343 -40.09 0.89 1.57
CA ARG A 343 -40.23 2.33 1.86
C ARG A 343 -39.45 3.22 0.89
N TYR A 344 -38.24 2.80 0.51
CA TYR A 344 -37.41 3.49 -0.47
C TYR A 344 -37.21 2.59 -1.68
N ARG A 345 -37.37 3.14 -2.89
CA ARG A 345 -37.28 2.39 -4.15
C ARG A 345 -35.87 2.24 -4.68
N HIS A 346 -34.94 3.11 -4.26
CA HIS A 346 -33.57 3.14 -4.76
C HIS A 346 -32.56 3.31 -3.65
N CYS A 347 -31.32 2.89 -3.92
CA CYS A 347 -30.19 3.16 -3.07
C CYS A 347 -28.94 3.59 -3.83
N TRP A 348 -28.09 4.35 -3.15
CA TRP A 348 -26.65 4.45 -3.38
C TRP A 348 -25.94 3.64 -2.30
N LEU A 349 -24.91 2.91 -2.72
CA LEU A 349 -23.95 2.22 -1.87
C LEU A 349 -22.57 2.73 -2.31
N VAL A 350 -21.99 3.61 -1.53
CA VAL A 350 -20.68 4.19 -1.83
C VAL A 350 -19.70 3.73 -0.77
N ARG A 351 -18.74 2.91 -1.18
CA ARG A 351 -17.71 2.38 -0.27
C ARG A 351 -16.51 3.30 -0.26
N PHE A 352 -16.17 3.80 0.92
CA PHE A 352 -14.98 4.57 1.19
C PHE A 352 -13.87 3.69 1.76
N CYS A 353 -12.61 4.01 1.46
CA CYS A 353 -11.46 3.31 2.01
C CYS A 353 -11.28 3.54 3.52
N GLY A 354 -11.84 4.62 4.08
CA GLY A 354 -11.87 4.91 5.52
C GLY A 354 -12.73 6.12 5.88
N GLU A 355 -12.94 6.34 7.17
CA GLU A 355 -13.75 7.45 7.72
C GLU A 355 -13.35 8.85 7.21
N PRO A 356 -12.05 9.22 7.09
CA PRO A 356 -11.66 10.56 6.64
C PRO A 356 -12.22 10.96 5.26
N VAL A 357 -12.51 9.97 4.41
CA VAL A 357 -13.09 10.18 3.08
C VAL A 357 -14.48 10.79 3.16
N ILE A 358 -15.26 10.59 4.23
CA ILE A 358 -16.64 11.08 4.34
C ILE A 358 -16.71 12.60 4.08
N ASP A 359 -15.84 13.36 4.75
CA ASP A 359 -15.79 14.81 4.59
C ASP A 359 -15.17 15.20 3.24
N ALA A 360 -14.05 14.57 2.86
CA ALA A 360 -13.40 14.83 1.58
C ALA A 360 -14.36 14.63 0.39
N TYR A 361 -15.14 13.55 0.42
CA TYR A 361 -16.18 13.22 -0.55
C TYR A 361 -17.32 14.24 -0.53
N LYS A 362 -17.86 14.53 0.65
CA LYS A 362 -19.01 15.46 0.80
C LYS A 362 -18.70 16.86 0.27
N TYR A 363 -17.48 17.33 0.47
CA TYR A 363 -17.03 18.66 0.04
C TYR A 363 -16.31 18.66 -1.32
N HIS A 364 -16.16 17.51 -1.97
CA HIS A 364 -15.56 17.43 -3.30
C HIS A 364 -16.42 18.18 -4.33
N PRO A 365 -15.84 19.00 -5.23
CA PRO A 365 -16.60 19.77 -6.23
C PRO A 365 -17.52 18.91 -7.10
N ASP A 366 -17.04 17.74 -7.55
CA ASP A 366 -17.84 16.83 -8.39
C ASP A 366 -19.02 16.24 -7.62
N HIS A 367 -18.85 15.91 -6.34
CA HIS A 367 -19.96 15.45 -5.51
C HIS A 367 -20.96 16.58 -5.30
N GLN A 368 -20.52 17.80 -4.99
CA GLN A 368 -21.42 18.94 -4.79
C GLN A 368 -22.21 19.25 -6.06
N ALA A 369 -21.55 19.35 -7.20
CA ALA A 369 -22.19 19.58 -8.49
C ALA A 369 -23.20 18.46 -8.82
N PHE A 370 -22.81 17.19 -8.67
CA PHE A 370 -23.72 16.07 -8.88
C PHE A 370 -24.92 16.11 -7.92
N ALA A 371 -24.66 16.33 -6.64
CA ALA A 371 -25.68 16.33 -5.60
C ALA A 371 -26.70 17.46 -5.82
N ASP A 372 -26.25 18.68 -6.14
CA ASP A 372 -27.10 19.85 -6.28
C ASP A 372 -27.83 19.91 -7.62
N GLU A 373 -27.15 19.57 -8.71
CA GLU A 373 -27.70 19.74 -10.06
C GLU A 373 -28.50 18.52 -10.52
N ARG A 374 -28.18 17.31 -10.04
CA ARG A 374 -28.73 16.06 -10.58
C ARG A 374 -29.49 15.22 -9.56
N PHE A 375 -28.96 15.08 -8.33
CA PHE A 375 -29.54 14.14 -7.36
C PHE A 375 -30.64 14.75 -6.50
N ARG A 376 -30.36 15.83 -5.75
CA ARG A 376 -31.31 16.47 -4.81
C ARG A 376 -32.62 16.94 -5.48
N PRO A 377 -32.62 17.45 -6.72
CA PRO A 377 -33.87 17.85 -7.38
C PRO A 377 -34.86 16.70 -7.59
N ILE A 378 -34.39 15.46 -7.75
CA ILE A 378 -35.24 14.30 -7.97
C ILE A 378 -35.38 13.41 -6.73
N ALA A 379 -34.44 13.47 -5.78
CA ALA A 379 -34.39 12.63 -4.57
C ALA A 379 -34.65 13.42 -3.28
N ALA A 380 -35.79 14.10 -3.20
CA ALA A 380 -36.16 14.92 -2.03
C ALA A 380 -36.45 14.07 -0.77
N ASP A 381 -37.09 12.90 -0.95
CA ASP A 381 -37.33 11.93 0.12
C ASP A 381 -36.18 10.93 0.18
N ARG A 382 -35.25 11.16 1.12
CA ARG A 382 -34.04 10.35 1.28
C ARG A 382 -33.58 10.27 2.74
N VAL A 383 -32.82 9.22 3.03
CA VAL A 383 -32.02 9.07 4.25
C VAL A 383 -30.59 8.71 3.87
N THR A 384 -29.63 9.30 4.57
CA THR A 384 -28.19 9.07 4.39
C THR A 384 -27.61 8.62 5.72
N ILE A 385 -26.85 7.53 5.70
CA ILE A 385 -26.22 6.95 6.89
C ILE A 385 -24.87 6.35 6.48
N ASP A 386 -23.85 6.57 7.30
CA ASP A 386 -22.53 5.99 7.16
C ASP A 386 -22.39 4.79 8.13
N PHE A 387 -21.88 3.67 7.63
CA PHE A 387 -21.65 2.46 8.42
C PHE A 387 -20.18 2.05 8.33
N GLU A 388 -19.50 1.88 9.45
CA GLU A 388 -18.22 1.20 9.49
C GLU A 388 -18.40 -0.30 9.22
N LEU A 389 -17.50 -0.90 8.44
CA LEU A 389 -17.52 -2.32 8.10
C LEU A 389 -16.49 -3.11 8.95
N ASP A 390 -16.96 -4.21 9.56
CA ASP A 390 -16.16 -5.13 10.41
C ASP A 390 -15.28 -6.13 9.64
#